data_AF-A0A7X4CH77-F1
#
_entry.id   AF-A0A7X4CH77-F1
#
_cell.length_a   1.000
_cell.length_b   1.000
_cell.length_c   1.000
_cell.angle_alpha   90.00
_cell.angle_beta   90.00
_cell.angle_gamma   90.00
#
_symmetry.space_group_name_H-M   'P 1'
#
loop_
_entity.id
_entity.type
_entity.pdbx_description
1 polymer ?
#
loop_
_entity_poly.entity_id
_entity_poly.type
_entity_poly.pdbx_seq_one_letter_code
_entity_poly.pdbx_strand_id
1 'polypeptide(L)' 'MTGSSHQEMRDAYLEAYRRYGTKCLWNMSPVDNPNTESLRIVARRLKLHGWKEEYAFARKLEGICNAIDGSAEAHP' A
#
# COMPACT_ATOMS: atom_id res chain seq x y z
N MET A 1 1.96 20.64 -5.47
CA MET A 1 2.60 19.72 -4.50
C MET A 1 2.20 18.28 -4.87
N THR A 2 2.80 17.71 -5.92
CA THR A 2 2.39 16.39 -6.47
C THR A 2 3.47 15.31 -6.34
N GLY A 3 4.68 15.68 -5.90
CA GLY A 3 5.74 14.71 -5.58
C GLY A 3 5.50 13.92 -4.29
N SER A 4 4.57 14.34 -3.44
CA SER A 4 4.34 13.76 -2.11
C SER A 4 3.61 12.42 -2.15
N SER A 5 2.61 12.24 -3.02
CA SER A 5 1.72 11.06 -2.98
C SER A 5 2.38 9.78 -3.51
N HIS A 6 3.21 9.88 -4.56
CA HIS A 6 3.97 8.73 -5.08
C HIS A 6 5.09 8.30 -4.14
N GLN A 7 5.76 9.26 -3.48
CA GLN A 7 6.78 8.95 -2.48
C GLN A 7 6.14 8.30 -1.25
N GLU A 8 5.01 8.84 -0.76
CA GLU A 8 4.27 8.27 0.37
C GLU A 8 3.78 6.84 0.08
N MET A 9 3.33 6.57 -1.15
CA MET A 9 2.98 5.23 -1.61
C MET A 9 4.18 4.28 -1.55
N ARG A 10 5.33 4.68 -2.09
CA ARG A 10 6.57 3.88 -2.05
C ARG A 10 7.01 3.59 -0.62
N ASP A 11 7.02 4.61 0.24
CA ASP A 11 7.39 4.46 1.65
C ASP A 11 6.45 3.50 2.37
N ALA A 12 5.14 3.64 2.18
CA ALA A 12 4.15 2.76 2.79
C ALA A 12 4.25 1.31 2.28
N TYR A 13 4.57 1.13 0.99
CA TYR A 13 4.81 -0.20 0.42
C TYR A 13 6.04 -0.86 1.03
N LEU A 14 7.17 -0.14 1.09
CA LEU A 14 8.40 -0.67 1.69
C LEU A 14 8.22 -0.94 3.18
N GLU A 15 7.50 -0.09 3.91
CA GLU A 15 7.17 -0.31 5.32
C GLU A 15 6.33 -1.58 5.52
N ALA A 16 5.40 -1.87 4.60
CA ALA A 16 4.61 -3.09 4.63
C ALA A 16 5.50 -4.35 4.51
N TYR A 17 6.45 -4.34 3.57
CA TYR A 17 7.40 -5.44 3.39
C TYR A 17 8.37 -5.55 4.56
N ARG A 18 8.81 -4.43 5.14
CA ARG A 18 9.71 -4.44 6.30
C ARG A 18 9.05 -5.02 7.54
N ARG A 19 7.78 -4.68 7.80
CA ARG A 19 7.05 -5.13 9.00
C ARG A 19 6.38 -6.50 8.83
N TYR A 20 5.82 -6.75 7.67
CA TYR A 20 4.93 -7.90 7.43
C TYR A 20 5.42 -8.83 6.32
N GLY A 21 6.61 -8.56 5.76
CA GLY A 21 7.26 -9.36 4.71
C GLY A 21 7.26 -10.85 5.00
N THR A 22 7.76 -11.24 6.17
CA THR A 22 7.90 -12.66 6.57
C THR A 22 6.60 -13.29 7.08
N LYS A 23 5.56 -12.50 7.36
CA LYS A 23 4.26 -13.00 7.89
C LYS A 23 3.16 -13.04 6.83
N CYS A 24 2.84 -11.89 6.26
CA CYS A 24 1.68 -11.72 5.37
C CYS A 24 2.06 -11.69 3.89
N LEU A 25 3.32 -11.34 3.58
CA LEU A 25 3.81 -11.13 2.21
C LEU A 25 4.89 -12.13 1.80
N TRP A 26 5.01 -13.26 2.51
CA TRP A 26 6.07 -14.25 2.32
C TRP A 26 6.11 -14.86 0.91
N ASN A 27 4.98 -14.81 0.19
CA ASN A 27 4.83 -15.30 -1.17
C ASN A 27 4.75 -14.16 -2.22
N MET A 28 5.21 -12.95 -1.86
CA MET A 28 5.28 -11.83 -2.80
C MET A 28 6.69 -11.26 -2.80
N SER A 29 7.17 -10.91 -3.99
CA SER A 29 8.42 -10.17 -4.14
C SER A 29 8.11 -8.67 -4.22
N PRO A 30 8.88 -7.82 -3.52
CA PRO A 30 8.74 -6.37 -3.67
C PRO A 30 9.07 -5.97 -5.11
N VAL A 31 8.30 -5.02 -5.65
CA VAL A 31 8.53 -4.45 -6.98
C VAL A 31 9.22 -3.09 -6.87
N ASP A 32 10.03 -2.74 -7.88
CA ASP A 32 10.85 -1.53 -7.88
C ASP A 32 10.01 -0.23 -8.01
N ASN A 33 8.91 -0.33 -8.76
CA ASN A 33 7.99 0.78 -9.02
C ASN A 33 6.55 0.38 -8.65
N PRO A 34 6.22 0.36 -7.34
CA PRO A 34 4.88 -0.01 -6.90
C PRO A 34 3.85 0.99 -7.41
N ASN A 35 2.68 0.50 -7.79
CA ASN A 35 1.51 1.29 -8.16
C ASN A 35 0.39 1.10 -7.13
N THR A 36 -0.72 1.83 -7.31
CA THR A 36 -1.90 1.72 -6.43
C THR A 36 -2.44 0.28 -6.36
N GLU A 37 -2.40 -0.47 -7.47
CA GLU A 37 -2.79 -1.88 -7.48
C GLU A 37 -1.88 -2.75 -6.61
N SER A 38 -0.57 -2.53 -6.66
CA SER A 38 0.41 -3.22 -5.80
C SER A 38 0.11 -2.99 -4.32
N LEU A 39 -0.23 -1.76 -3.92
CA LEU A 39 -0.64 -1.46 -2.55
C LEU A 39 -1.97 -2.13 -2.19
N ARG A 40 -2.97 -2.14 -3.08
CA ARG A 40 -4.25 -2.82 -2.85
C ARG A 40 -4.04 -4.32 -2.63
N ILE A 41 -3.13 -4.96 -3.37
CA ILE A 41 -2.80 -6.38 -3.17
C ILE A 41 -2.15 -6.61 -1.80
N VAL A 42 -1.19 -5.77 -1.41
CA VAL A 42 -0.56 -5.82 -0.08
C VAL A 42 -1.61 -5.63 1.02
N ALA A 43 -2.49 -4.63 0.89
CA ALA A 43 -3.57 -4.39 1.83
C ALA A 43 -4.51 -5.60 1.95
N ARG A 44 -4.89 -6.22 0.83
CA ARG A 44 -5.72 -7.43 0.84
C ARG A 44 -5.04 -8.59 1.56
N ARG A 45 -3.74 -8.80 1.33
CA ARG A 45 -2.96 -9.85 2.03
C ARG A 45 -2.89 -9.59 3.53
N LEU A 46 -2.66 -8.35 3.93
CA LEU A 46 -2.66 -7.95 5.34
C LEU A 46 -4.02 -8.18 6.01
N LYS A 47 -5.14 -7.97 5.30
CA LYS A 47 -6.48 -8.29 5.81
C LYS A 47 -6.75 -9.80 5.89
N LEU A 48 -6.17 -10.59 4.98
CA LEU A 48 -6.38 -12.04 4.92
C LEU A 48 -5.56 -12.80 5.96
N HIS A 49 -4.30 -12.41 6.17
CA HIS A 49 -3.37 -13.11 7.05
C HIS A 49 -3.10 -12.39 8.37
N GLY A 50 -3.44 -11.11 8.44
CA GLY A 50 -3.17 -10.26 9.58
C GLY A 50 -4.35 -10.12 10.52
N TRP A 51 -4.08 -9.57 11.70
CA TRP A 51 -5.05 -9.42 12.77
C TRP A 51 -5.39 -7.93 12.92
N LYS A 52 -5.30 -7.36 14.12
CA LYS A 52 -5.79 -6.00 14.38
C LYS A 52 -4.87 -4.92 13.81
N GLU A 53 -3.56 -5.08 13.96
CA GLU A 53 -2.57 -4.09 13.54
C GLU A 53 -2.35 -4.10 12.03
N GLU A 54 -2.27 -5.28 11.43
CA GLU A 54 -2.16 -5.44 9.98
C GLU A 54 -3.41 -4.91 9.26
N TYR A 55 -4.60 -5.10 9.84
CA TYR A 55 -5.85 -4.59 9.26
C TYR A 55 -5.91 -3.06 9.32
N ALA A 56 -5.43 -2.45 10.42
CA ALA A 56 -5.30 -1.00 10.51
C ALA A 56 -4.30 -0.46 9.47
N PHE A 57 -3.18 -1.17 9.28
CA PHE A 57 -2.18 -0.82 8.26
C PHE A 57 -2.73 -0.98 6.84
N ALA A 58 -3.49 -2.05 6.57
CA ALA A 58 -4.15 -2.26 5.29
C ALA A 58 -5.12 -1.11 4.95
N ARG A 59 -5.89 -0.63 5.93
CA ARG A 59 -6.77 0.54 5.76
C ARG A 59 -5.98 1.80 5.41
N LYS A 60 -4.82 2.01 6.03
CA LYS A 60 -3.93 3.14 5.70
C LYS A 60 -3.49 3.07 4.24
N LEU A 61 -3.06 1.90 3.76
CA LEU A 61 -2.68 1.69 2.36
C LEU A 61 -3.83 1.98 1.38
N GLU A 62 -5.04 1.54 1.71
CA GLU A 62 -6.23 1.84 0.90
C GLU A 62 -6.55 3.34 0.87
N GLY A 63 -6.38 4.05 1.99
CA GLY A 63 -6.54 5.50 2.06
C GLY A 63 -5.56 6.24 1.14
N ILE A 64 -4.29 5.82 1.13
CA ILE A 64 -3.26 6.36 0.21
C ILE A 64 -3.67 6.08 -1.25
N CYS A 65 -4.13 4.87 -1.56
CA CYS A 65 -4.60 4.53 -2.90
C CYS A 65 -5.76 5.43 -3.33
N ASN A 66 -6.75 5.64 -2.45
CA ASN A 66 -7.91 6.48 -2.75
C ASN A 66 -7.53 7.96 -2.93
N ALA A 67 -6.57 8.46 -2.17
CA ALA A 67 -6.06 9.82 -2.32
C ALA A 67 -5.34 10.03 -3.67
N ILE A 68 -4.62 9.02 -4.15
CA ILE A 68 -3.95 9.03 -5.46
C ILE A 68 -4.98 8.93 -6.59
N ASP A 69 -5.94 8.00 -6.47
CA ASP A 69 -7.02 7.77 -7.44
C ASP A 69 -7.89 9.02 -7.60
N GLY A 70 -8.35 9.60 -6.47
CA GLY A 70 -9.14 10.84 -6.48
C GLY A 70 -8.36 12.10 -6.89
N SER A 71 -7.02 12.08 -6.83
CA SER A 71 -6.19 13.14 -7.41
C SER A 71 -6.06 13.01 -8.94
N ALA A 72 -6.19 11.80 -9.48
CA ALA A 72 -6.17 11.57 -10.94
C ALA A 72 -7.50 11.98 -11.61
N GLU A 73 -8.62 11.91 -10.89
CA GLU A 73 -9.94 12.32 -11.39
C GLU A 73 -10.20 13.84 -11.32
N ALA A 74 -9.27 14.62 -10.76
CA ALA A 74 -9.40 16.08 -10.58
C ALA A 74 -8.87 16.93 -11.75
N HIS A 75 -8.67 16.35 -12.94
CA HIS A 75 -8.27 17.07 -14.16
C HIS A 75 -9.34 16.90 -15.26
N PRO A 76 -10.24 17.89 -15.45
CA PRO A 76 -11.01 18.05 -16.68
C PRO A 76 -10.18 18.60 -17.84
#